data_AF-A0A7J4SCU7-F1
#
_entry.id   AF-A0A7J4SCU7-F1
#
_cell.length_a   1.000
_cell.length_b   1.000
_cell.length_c   1.000
_cell.angle_alpha   90.00
_cell.angle_beta   90.00
_cell.angle_gamma   90.00
#
_symmetry.space_group_name_H-M   'P 1'
#
loop_
_entity.id
_entity.type
_entity.pdbx_description
1 polymer ?
#
loop_
_entity_poly.entity_id
_entity_poly.type
_entity_poly.pdbx_seq_one_letter_code
_entity_poly.pdbx_strand_id
1 'polypeptide(L)'
;EKVANNWDIICIAEEFAKGFDDYDRFKKKHSNLYGVCDDSAIEKGVGHVHPAFKDIPELGISEGMTIFNDDMFDRARNRQKARDAWKIGTPFDAEPRSAIELLPPPNSKEFPLTGDVAWTEATLVHAIGTVVLKSLQKVGHLPDSAEVEGGDRGGGWVRFHLENCTEEESEIFCTAMKEVLGPLDRPRYVIPRSSRFLDPILIQTFLSKYFPFLFDPKEGVSERIEQVMLHAVPKIMSSRRVYVEIFEIYWNMHVSPGKAMYGHSKAAKEEIAAAKDAGLSPDWGVQEKSVYL
;
A
#
# COMPACT_ATOMS: atom_id res chain seq x y z
N GLU A 1 14.38 26.84 -16.78
CA GLU A 1 13.73 25.53 -16.50
C GLU A 1 12.47 25.42 -17.32
N LYS A 2 12.19 24.30 -17.98
CA LYS A 2 10.97 24.16 -18.81
C LYS A 2 10.20 22.89 -18.45
N VAL A 3 9.58 22.93 -17.28
CA VAL A 3 8.36 22.14 -17.03
C VAL A 3 7.17 23.10 -17.08
N ALA A 4 6.06 22.65 -17.66
CA ALA A 4 4.82 23.42 -17.75
C ALA A 4 3.67 22.53 -17.25
N ASN A 5 2.74 23.13 -16.52
CA ASN A 5 1.53 22.43 -16.08
C ASN A 5 0.51 22.50 -17.20
N ASN A 6 0.01 21.35 -17.63
CA ASN A 6 -1.16 21.26 -18.48
C ASN A 6 -2.39 21.07 -17.58
N TRP A 7 -3.45 21.83 -17.82
CA TRP A 7 -4.64 21.82 -16.96
C TRP A 7 -5.86 21.40 -17.77
N ASP A 8 -6.70 20.59 -17.15
CA ASP A 8 -8.06 20.29 -17.59
C ASP A 8 -9.03 20.88 -16.57
N ILE A 9 -10.03 21.61 -17.07
CA ILE A 9 -11.13 22.13 -16.25
C ILE A 9 -12.36 21.30 -16.59
N ILE A 10 -12.95 20.68 -15.58
CA ILE A 10 -14.07 19.76 -15.71
C ILE A 10 -15.26 20.38 -14.99
N CYS A 11 -16.37 20.58 -15.70
CA CYS A 11 -17.61 21.02 -15.07
C CYS A 11 -18.43 19.79 -14.65
N ILE A 12 -18.94 19.81 -13.42
CA ILE A 12 -19.83 18.78 -12.89
C ILE A 12 -21.11 19.45 -12.42
N ALA A 13 -22.25 18.91 -12.83
CA ALA A 13 -23.57 19.41 -12.45
C ALA A 13 -24.54 18.24 -12.29
N GLU A 14 -24.49 17.59 -11.12
CA GLU A 14 -25.15 16.32 -10.84
C GLU A 14 -26.66 16.34 -11.08
N GLU A 15 -27.28 17.52 -10.97
CA GLU A 15 -28.72 17.71 -11.13
C GLU A 15 -29.17 17.58 -12.60
N PHE A 16 -28.23 17.56 -13.55
CA PHE A 16 -28.52 17.51 -14.98
C PHE A 16 -28.17 16.14 -15.58
N ALA A 17 -29.01 15.67 -16.51
CA ALA A 17 -28.82 14.39 -17.20
C ALA A 17 -27.49 14.27 -17.98
N LYS A 18 -26.84 15.39 -18.30
CA LYS A 18 -25.53 15.48 -18.97
C LYS A 18 -24.46 16.09 -18.08
N GLY A 19 -24.70 16.08 -16.77
CA GLY A 19 -23.85 16.72 -15.75
C GLY A 19 -22.43 16.21 -15.69
N PHE A 20 -22.16 15.03 -16.26
CA PHE A 20 -20.86 14.36 -16.26
C PHE A 20 -20.20 14.26 -17.65
N ASP A 21 -20.79 14.85 -18.70
CA ASP A 21 -20.27 14.78 -20.08
C ASP A 21 -18.81 15.30 -20.18
N ASP A 22 -18.46 16.33 -19.41
CA ASP A 22 -17.10 16.87 -19.35
C ASP A 22 -16.13 15.91 -18.68
N TYR A 23 -16.57 15.21 -17.62
CA TYR A 23 -15.77 14.18 -16.95
C TYR A 23 -15.54 12.97 -17.86
N ASP A 24 -16.55 12.54 -18.62
CA ASP A 24 -16.41 11.49 -19.62
C ASP A 24 -15.43 11.87 -20.74
N ARG A 25 -15.48 13.13 -21.19
CA ARG A 25 -14.53 13.64 -22.18
C ARG A 25 -13.10 13.65 -21.63
N PHE A 26 -12.93 14.04 -20.37
CA PHE A 26 -11.65 13.97 -19.67
C PHE A 26 -11.12 12.52 -19.62
N LYS A 27 -11.94 11.55 -19.20
CA LYS A 27 -11.57 10.12 -19.21
C LYS A 27 -11.14 9.65 -20.61
N LYS A 28 -11.90 10.01 -21.64
CA LYS A 28 -11.61 9.64 -23.04
C LYS A 28 -10.35 10.32 -23.59
N LYS A 29 -10.06 11.55 -23.19
CA LYS A 29 -8.82 12.25 -23.54
C LYS A 29 -7.62 11.52 -22.94
N HIS A 30 -7.66 11.28 -21.63
CA HIS A 30 -6.52 10.70 -20.90
C HIS A 30 -6.31 9.22 -21.20
N SER A 31 -7.32 8.49 -21.68
CA SER A 31 -7.15 7.08 -22.08
C SER A 31 -6.12 6.88 -23.20
N ASN A 32 -5.72 7.94 -23.90
CA ASN A 32 -4.70 7.91 -24.95
C ASN A 32 -3.41 8.65 -24.57
N LEU A 33 -3.31 9.21 -23.37
CA LEU A 33 -2.18 10.02 -22.92
C LEU A 33 -1.37 9.31 -21.85
N TYR A 34 -0.05 9.39 -22.00
CA TYR A 34 0.92 9.01 -20.99
C TYR A 34 1.28 10.23 -20.14
N GLY A 35 1.44 10.02 -18.84
CA GLY A 35 1.87 11.06 -17.91
C GLY A 35 2.74 10.48 -16.80
N VAL A 36 3.68 11.29 -16.34
CA VAL A 36 4.47 10.97 -15.14
C VAL A 36 3.59 11.10 -13.90
N CYS A 37 3.74 10.14 -13.01
CA CYS A 37 3.05 10.06 -11.74
C CYS A 37 3.92 10.64 -10.61
N ASP A 38 3.36 10.78 -9.42
CA ASP A 38 4.08 11.33 -8.27
C ASP A 38 5.18 10.43 -7.71
N ASP A 39 5.13 9.14 -8.06
CA ASP A 39 6.14 8.11 -7.82
C ASP A 39 7.13 7.97 -8.98
N SER A 40 7.18 8.95 -9.90
CA SER A 40 8.04 8.98 -11.11
C SER A 40 7.74 7.92 -12.18
N ALA A 41 6.87 6.95 -11.90
CA ALA A 41 6.41 6.00 -12.90
C ALA A 41 5.56 6.70 -13.98
N ILE A 42 5.68 6.28 -15.23
CA ILE A 42 4.81 6.75 -16.31
C ILE A 42 3.67 5.76 -16.51
N GLU A 43 2.44 6.26 -16.54
CA GLU A 43 1.26 5.45 -16.86
C GLU A 43 0.37 6.11 -17.91
N LYS A 44 -0.43 5.28 -18.58
CA LYS A 44 -1.45 5.71 -19.52
C LYS A 44 -2.82 5.74 -18.84
N GLY A 45 -3.65 6.74 -19.15
CA GLY A 45 -5.00 6.87 -18.58
C GLY A 45 -5.10 7.91 -17.46
N VAL A 46 -6.30 8.08 -16.90
CA VAL A 46 -6.59 9.12 -15.89
C VAL A 46 -5.79 8.99 -14.58
N GLY A 47 -5.21 7.82 -14.32
CA GLY A 47 -4.43 7.57 -13.11
C GLY A 47 -3.24 8.50 -12.93
N HIS A 48 -2.59 8.94 -14.00
CA HIS A 48 -1.44 9.85 -13.88
C HIS A 48 -1.86 11.24 -13.39
N VAL A 49 -3.14 11.57 -13.51
CA VAL A 49 -3.72 12.81 -12.97
C VAL A 49 -4.00 12.62 -11.49
N HIS A 50 -4.84 11.64 -11.16
CA HIS A 50 -5.13 11.23 -9.80
C HIS A 50 -5.55 9.75 -9.76
N PRO A 51 -5.02 8.91 -8.85
CA PRO A 51 -5.33 7.47 -8.81
C PRO A 51 -6.83 7.17 -8.66
N ALA A 52 -7.53 7.91 -7.79
CA ALA A 52 -8.95 7.69 -7.50
C ALA A 52 -9.88 7.81 -8.72
N PHE A 53 -9.50 8.54 -9.77
CA PHE A 53 -10.33 8.75 -10.97
C PHE A 53 -10.57 7.48 -11.80
N LYS A 54 -9.86 6.39 -11.49
CA LYS A 54 -10.09 5.08 -12.11
C LYS A 54 -11.34 4.38 -11.56
N ASP A 55 -11.55 4.50 -10.25
CA ASP A 55 -12.44 3.60 -9.50
C ASP A 55 -13.64 4.32 -8.91
N ILE A 56 -13.54 5.64 -8.75
CA ILE A 56 -14.63 6.41 -8.15
C ILE A 56 -15.77 6.59 -9.18
N PRO A 57 -17.02 6.29 -8.79
CA PRO A 57 -18.17 6.59 -9.64
C PRO A 57 -18.33 8.11 -9.82
N GLU A 58 -19.08 8.50 -10.84
CA GLU A 58 -19.35 9.91 -11.18
C GLU A 58 -19.80 10.73 -9.96
N LEU A 59 -20.73 10.19 -9.16
CA LEU A 59 -21.21 10.82 -7.93
C LEU A 59 -20.07 11.08 -6.91
N GLY A 60 -19.14 10.13 -6.77
CA GLY A 60 -18.02 10.30 -5.85
C GLY A 60 -17.01 11.35 -6.33
N ILE A 61 -16.92 11.62 -7.64
CA ILE A 61 -16.12 12.76 -8.13
C ILE A 61 -16.70 14.08 -7.62
N SER A 62 -18.02 14.25 -7.70
CA SER A 62 -18.67 15.46 -7.24
C SER A 62 -18.51 15.64 -5.73
N GLU A 63 -18.78 14.60 -4.95
CA GLU A 63 -18.63 14.60 -3.48
C GLU A 63 -17.18 14.91 -3.06
N GLY A 64 -16.19 14.38 -3.80
CA GLY A 64 -14.77 14.57 -3.55
C GLY A 64 -14.13 15.81 -4.19
N MET A 65 -14.90 16.66 -4.89
CA MET A 65 -14.37 17.72 -5.75
C MET A 65 -13.40 18.67 -5.02
N THR A 66 -13.71 19.06 -3.79
CA THR A 66 -12.83 19.93 -2.99
C THR A 66 -11.48 19.27 -2.71
N ILE A 67 -11.49 18.00 -2.31
CA ILE A 67 -10.28 17.24 -1.98
C ILE A 67 -9.40 17.09 -3.23
N PHE A 68 -9.98 16.70 -4.37
CA PHE A 68 -9.22 16.57 -5.61
C PHE A 68 -8.62 17.91 -6.06
N ASN A 69 -9.37 19.01 -5.94
CA ASN A 69 -8.85 20.32 -6.30
C ASN A 69 -7.68 20.73 -5.40
N ASP A 70 -7.78 20.52 -4.09
CA ASP A 70 -6.70 20.83 -3.14
C ASP A 70 -5.43 20.03 -3.46
N ASP A 71 -5.55 18.71 -3.68
CA ASP A 71 -4.44 17.85 -4.09
C ASP A 71 -3.79 18.32 -5.42
N MET A 72 -4.62 18.69 -6.41
CA MET A 72 -4.12 19.19 -7.70
C MET A 72 -3.43 20.54 -7.57
N PHE A 73 -3.91 21.44 -6.70
CA PHE A 73 -3.27 22.73 -6.45
C PHE A 73 -1.91 22.56 -5.78
N ASP A 74 -1.81 21.68 -4.79
CA ASP A 74 -0.55 21.42 -4.11
C ASP A 74 0.48 20.75 -5.02
N ARG A 75 0.04 19.79 -5.85
CA ARG A 75 0.87 19.19 -6.90
C ARG A 75 1.37 20.24 -7.89
N ALA A 76 0.48 21.11 -8.38
CA ALA A 76 0.82 22.11 -9.39
C ALA A 76 1.81 23.18 -8.90
N ARG A 77 1.84 23.47 -7.59
CA ARG A 77 2.81 24.39 -6.96
C ARG A 77 4.23 23.81 -6.94
N ASN A 78 4.36 22.48 -6.86
CA ASN A 78 5.66 21.82 -6.69
C ASN A 78 6.31 21.46 -8.04
N ARG A 79 6.71 22.49 -8.80
CA ARG A 79 7.38 22.32 -10.11
C ARG A 79 8.70 21.58 -10.05
N GLN A 80 9.43 21.70 -8.94
CA GLN A 80 10.70 21.00 -8.75
C GLN A 80 10.48 19.49 -8.67
N LYS A 81 9.54 19.04 -7.82
CA LYS A 81 9.15 17.63 -7.72
C LYS A 81 8.72 17.07 -9.08
N ALA A 82 7.92 17.82 -9.85
CA ALA A 82 7.51 17.38 -11.18
C ALA A 82 8.71 17.21 -12.14
N ARG A 83 9.67 18.14 -12.10
CA ARG A 83 10.89 18.05 -12.91
C ARG A 83 11.74 16.85 -12.52
N ASP A 84 11.87 16.59 -11.23
CA ASP A 84 12.67 15.48 -10.71
C ASP A 84 12.02 14.13 -11.03
N ALA A 85 10.68 14.05 -10.95
CA ALA A 85 9.91 12.87 -11.34
C ALA A 85 10.10 12.52 -12.83
N TRP A 86 10.21 13.52 -13.72
CA TRP A 86 10.51 13.29 -15.13
C TRP A 86 11.92 12.76 -15.39
N LYS A 87 12.82 12.80 -14.39
CA LYS A 87 14.24 12.39 -14.50
C LYS A 87 14.90 12.91 -15.79
N ILE A 88 14.64 14.17 -16.17
CA ILE A 88 15.02 14.72 -17.49
C ILE A 88 16.53 14.53 -17.74
N GLY A 89 16.86 13.79 -18.79
CA GLY A 89 18.24 13.53 -19.21
C GLY A 89 18.78 12.17 -18.79
N THR A 90 18.04 11.37 -18.02
CA THR A 90 18.35 9.96 -17.78
C THR A 90 17.79 9.07 -18.88
N PRO A 91 18.34 7.86 -19.09
CA PRO A 91 17.68 6.82 -19.88
C PRO A 91 16.27 6.52 -19.34
N PHE A 92 15.39 6.10 -20.22
CA PHE A 92 14.01 5.70 -19.93
C PHE A 92 13.77 4.30 -20.49
N ASP A 93 13.15 3.42 -19.71
CA ASP A 93 12.79 2.08 -20.15
C ASP A 93 11.39 2.08 -20.77
N ALA A 94 11.33 1.80 -22.07
CA ALA A 94 10.07 1.73 -22.82
C ALA A 94 9.36 0.38 -22.65
N GLU A 95 9.99 -0.59 -21.98
CA GLU A 95 9.33 -1.84 -21.64
C GLU A 95 8.37 -1.64 -20.46
N PRO A 96 7.12 -2.13 -20.58
CA PRO A 96 6.21 -2.10 -19.45
C PRO A 96 6.70 -3.02 -18.33
N ARG A 97 6.43 -2.61 -17.09
CA ARG A 97 6.56 -3.40 -15.88
C ARG A 97 5.19 -3.51 -15.19
N SER A 98 4.89 -4.67 -14.64
CA SER A 98 3.73 -4.82 -13.77
C SER A 98 3.99 -4.10 -12.45
N ALA A 99 3.00 -3.32 -12.05
CA ALA A 99 2.94 -2.61 -10.78
C ALA A 99 1.65 -2.99 -10.05
N ILE A 100 1.74 -2.99 -8.72
CA ILE A 100 0.61 -3.19 -7.84
C ILE A 100 0.18 -1.83 -7.27
N GLU A 101 -1.10 -1.51 -7.42
CA GLU A 101 -1.72 -0.29 -6.95
C GLU A 101 -2.82 -0.63 -5.94
N LEU A 102 -2.76 0.01 -4.78
CA LEU A 102 -3.58 -0.34 -3.62
C LEU A 102 -4.18 0.92 -2.99
N LEU A 103 -5.34 0.74 -2.36
CA LEU A 103 -5.88 1.68 -1.38
C LEU A 103 -5.94 0.95 -0.02
N PRO A 104 -4.83 0.92 0.73
CA PRO A 104 -4.80 0.24 2.02
C PRO A 104 -5.75 0.92 3.02
N PRO A 105 -6.29 0.17 3.99
CA PRO A 105 -7.07 0.76 5.06
C PRO A 105 -6.19 1.76 5.85
N PRO A 106 -6.78 2.84 6.38
CA PRO A 106 -6.02 3.82 7.15
C PRO A 106 -5.29 3.16 8.31
N ASN A 107 -3.96 3.31 8.37
CA ASN A 107 -3.15 2.69 9.42
C ASN A 107 -3.32 3.47 10.73
N SER A 108 -3.99 2.87 11.71
CA SER A 108 -4.28 3.50 13.00
C SER A 108 -3.09 3.42 13.98
N LYS A 109 -2.03 4.20 13.73
CA LYS A 109 -0.89 4.36 14.67
C LYS A 109 -0.21 3.04 15.06
N GLU A 110 -0.15 2.09 14.13
CA GLU A 110 0.52 0.81 14.33
C GLU A 110 2.03 1.01 14.34
N PHE A 111 2.74 0.46 15.32
CA PHE A 111 4.19 0.44 15.34
C PHE A 111 4.72 -0.95 14.98
N PRO A 112 5.82 -1.04 14.20
CA PRO A 112 6.53 -2.29 14.05
C PRO A 112 7.00 -2.80 15.41
N LEU A 113 7.08 -4.12 15.53
CA LEU A 113 7.71 -4.77 16.68
C LEU A 113 9.24 -4.64 16.68
N THR A 114 9.80 -4.22 15.55
CA THR A 114 11.25 -4.14 15.31
C THR A 114 11.76 -2.69 15.20
N GLY A 115 10.92 -1.67 15.42
CA GLY A 115 11.31 -0.27 15.29
C GLY A 115 10.42 0.71 16.06
N ASP A 116 10.84 1.97 16.07
CA ASP A 116 10.23 3.06 16.85
C ASP A 116 9.44 4.08 16.02
N VAL A 117 9.40 3.90 14.70
CA VAL A 117 8.62 4.75 13.79
C VAL A 117 7.32 4.01 13.45
N ALA A 118 6.18 4.70 13.62
CA ALA A 118 4.89 4.14 13.25
C ALA A 118 4.85 3.82 11.75
N TRP A 119 4.18 2.72 11.41
CA TRP A 119 3.87 2.39 10.04
C TRP A 119 2.95 3.45 9.42
N THR A 120 3.35 3.94 8.25
CA THR A 120 2.43 4.50 7.26
C THR A 120 1.93 3.39 6.36
N GLU A 121 0.87 3.65 5.61
CA GLU A 121 0.33 2.79 4.57
C GLU A 121 1.44 2.35 3.59
N ALA A 122 2.19 3.32 3.06
CA ALA A 122 3.28 3.08 2.12
C ALA A 122 4.43 2.27 2.74
N THR A 123 4.84 2.59 3.97
CA THR A 123 5.99 1.90 4.60
C THR A 123 5.66 0.46 4.99
N LEU A 124 4.43 0.18 5.45
CA LEU A 124 3.98 -1.19 5.71
C LEU A 124 3.94 -2.02 4.43
N VAL A 125 3.35 -1.47 3.36
CA VAL A 125 3.25 -2.17 2.06
C VAL A 125 4.65 -2.40 1.49
N HIS A 126 5.55 -1.42 1.58
CA HIS A 126 6.94 -1.56 1.15
C HIS A 126 7.67 -2.66 1.93
N ALA A 127 7.45 -2.77 3.25
CA ALA A 127 8.01 -3.84 4.06
C ALA A 127 7.52 -5.23 3.60
N ILE A 128 6.23 -5.36 3.32
CA ILE A 128 5.65 -6.60 2.76
C ILE A 128 6.23 -6.88 1.36
N GLY A 129 6.35 -5.86 0.50
CA GLY A 129 7.00 -5.94 -0.81
C GLY A 129 8.43 -6.44 -0.70
N THR A 130 9.19 -5.95 0.28
CA THR A 130 10.54 -6.41 0.57
C THR A 130 10.57 -7.90 0.94
N VAL A 131 9.61 -8.37 1.76
CA VAL A 131 9.50 -9.81 2.09
C VAL A 131 9.29 -10.64 0.83
N VAL A 132 8.35 -10.24 -0.03
CA VAL A 132 8.04 -10.96 -1.27
C VAL A 132 9.25 -10.96 -2.20
N LEU A 133 9.87 -9.82 -2.45
CA LEU A 133 11.07 -9.68 -3.27
C LEU A 133 12.20 -10.58 -2.76
N LYS A 134 12.59 -10.44 -1.49
CA LYS A 134 13.73 -11.18 -0.93
C LYS A 134 13.48 -12.68 -0.88
N SER A 135 12.23 -13.08 -0.65
CA SER A 135 11.83 -14.48 -0.70
C SER A 135 11.97 -15.06 -2.10
N LEU A 136 11.50 -14.35 -3.12
CA LEU A 136 11.58 -14.77 -4.53
C LEU A 136 13.01 -14.78 -5.07
N GLN A 137 13.83 -13.78 -4.72
CA GLN A 137 15.27 -13.76 -5.00
C GLN A 137 15.95 -15.01 -4.41
N LYS A 138 15.65 -15.31 -3.14
CA LYS A 138 16.28 -16.43 -2.44
C LYS A 138 15.98 -17.80 -3.08
N VAL A 139 14.82 -17.96 -3.72
CA VAL A 139 14.43 -19.20 -4.41
C VAL A 139 14.70 -19.16 -5.92
N GLY A 140 15.30 -18.09 -6.44
CA GLY A 140 15.72 -17.95 -7.84
C GLY A 140 14.60 -17.59 -8.82
N HIS A 141 13.50 -17.01 -8.34
CA HIS A 141 12.41 -16.52 -9.20
C HIS A 141 12.58 -15.06 -9.64
N LEU A 142 13.46 -14.31 -8.98
CA LEU A 142 13.82 -12.94 -9.33
C LEU A 142 15.34 -12.77 -9.27
N PRO A 143 15.93 -11.86 -10.06
CA PRO A 143 17.36 -11.59 -10.01
C PRO A 143 17.72 -10.86 -8.70
N ASP A 144 18.94 -11.09 -8.20
CA ASP A 144 19.43 -10.42 -6.99
C ASP A 144 19.53 -8.88 -7.14
N SER A 145 19.58 -8.39 -8.37
CA SER A 145 19.56 -6.96 -8.71
C SER A 145 18.18 -6.32 -8.68
N ALA A 146 17.10 -7.10 -8.61
CA ALA A 146 15.75 -6.55 -8.56
C ALA A 146 15.53 -5.77 -7.24
N GLU A 147 14.89 -4.62 -7.36
CA GLU A 147 14.61 -3.72 -6.24
C GLU A 147 13.12 -3.36 -6.24
N VAL A 148 12.51 -3.28 -5.04
CA VAL A 148 11.13 -2.79 -4.90
C VAL A 148 11.20 -1.28 -4.86
N GLU A 149 10.48 -0.64 -5.78
CA GLU A 149 10.36 0.81 -5.85
C GLU A 149 8.88 1.22 -5.78
N GLY A 150 8.65 2.48 -5.41
CA GLY A 150 7.32 3.07 -5.31
C GLY A 150 6.99 3.64 -3.92
N GLY A 151 5.72 3.98 -3.72
CA GLY A 151 5.27 4.66 -2.50
C GLY A 151 3.90 5.32 -2.66
N ASP A 152 3.72 6.42 -1.92
CA ASP A 152 2.49 7.23 -1.89
C ASP A 152 2.24 7.92 -3.25
N ARG A 153 0.99 7.83 -3.74
CA ARG A 153 0.51 8.44 -4.98
C ARG A 153 -0.45 9.62 -4.79
N GLY A 154 -0.69 10.04 -3.55
CA GLY A 154 -1.72 11.00 -3.16
C GLY A 154 -3.06 10.33 -2.84
N GLY A 155 -3.86 10.99 -1.99
CA GLY A 155 -5.20 10.52 -1.63
C GLY A 155 -5.24 9.15 -0.93
N GLY A 156 -4.15 8.73 -0.27
CA GLY A 156 -4.03 7.44 0.43
C GLY A 156 -3.69 6.25 -0.47
N TRP A 157 -3.56 6.46 -1.78
CA TRP A 157 -3.17 5.41 -2.73
C TRP A 157 -1.67 5.14 -2.65
N VAL A 158 -1.30 3.88 -2.81
CA VAL A 158 0.10 3.47 -2.90
C VAL A 158 0.32 2.61 -4.13
N ARG A 159 1.51 2.70 -4.72
CA ARG A 159 1.93 1.81 -5.81
C ARG A 159 3.35 1.32 -5.60
N PHE A 160 3.56 0.05 -5.90
CA PHE A 160 4.87 -0.57 -5.91
C PHE A 160 5.10 -1.35 -7.20
N HIS A 161 6.34 -1.36 -7.66
CA HIS A 161 6.79 -2.11 -8.82
C HIS A 161 8.22 -2.61 -8.59
N LEU A 162 8.74 -3.39 -9.54
CA LEU A 162 10.14 -3.80 -9.54
C LEU A 162 10.96 -3.02 -10.56
N GLU A 163 12.16 -2.62 -10.18
CA GLU A 163 13.23 -2.20 -11.10
C GLU A 163 14.22 -3.36 -11.33
N ASN A 164 15.02 -3.28 -12.40
CA ASN A 164 16.06 -4.26 -12.77
C ASN A 164 15.56 -5.70 -12.94
N CYS A 165 14.36 -5.87 -13.49
CA CYS A 165 13.76 -7.16 -13.82
C CYS A 165 13.07 -7.10 -15.20
N THR A 166 12.69 -8.25 -15.70
CA THR A 166 11.84 -8.40 -16.90
C THR A 166 10.36 -8.18 -16.58
N GLU A 167 9.51 -8.04 -17.61
CA GLU A 167 8.06 -7.96 -17.45
C GLU A 167 7.51 -9.23 -16.77
N GLU A 168 7.91 -10.41 -17.25
CA GLU A 168 7.49 -11.71 -16.70
C GLU A 168 7.88 -11.87 -15.21
N GLU A 169 9.06 -11.39 -14.82
CA GLU A 169 9.49 -11.34 -13.42
C GLU A 169 8.66 -10.36 -12.58
N SER A 170 8.31 -9.19 -13.13
CA SER A 170 7.45 -8.22 -12.46
C SER A 170 6.03 -8.76 -12.24
N GLU A 171 5.51 -9.58 -13.16
CA GLU A 171 4.22 -10.27 -13.04
C GLU A 171 4.23 -11.31 -11.91
N ILE A 172 5.33 -12.07 -11.77
CA ILE A 172 5.51 -13.03 -10.67
C ILE A 172 5.43 -12.30 -9.32
N PHE A 173 6.13 -11.18 -9.19
CA PHE A 173 6.11 -10.36 -7.99
C PHE A 173 4.71 -9.79 -7.70
N CYS A 174 4.05 -9.18 -8.69
CA CYS A 174 2.73 -8.60 -8.54
C CYS A 174 1.68 -9.65 -8.17
N THR A 175 1.76 -10.85 -8.75
CA THR A 175 0.90 -11.99 -8.39
C THR A 175 1.12 -12.41 -6.94
N ALA A 176 2.37 -12.54 -6.51
CA ALA A 176 2.67 -12.90 -5.13
C ALA A 176 2.21 -11.82 -4.13
N MET A 177 2.39 -10.55 -4.45
CA MET A 177 1.90 -9.42 -3.65
C MET A 177 0.36 -9.42 -3.55
N LYS A 178 -0.36 -9.61 -4.66
CA LYS A 178 -1.83 -9.76 -4.66
C LYS A 178 -2.32 -10.85 -3.72
N GLU A 179 -1.62 -11.98 -3.68
CA GLU A 179 -2.00 -13.09 -2.80
C GLU A 179 -1.78 -12.76 -1.32
N VAL A 180 -0.75 -11.99 -0.97
CA VAL A 180 -0.46 -11.60 0.42
C VAL A 180 -1.39 -10.49 0.91
N LEU A 181 -1.72 -9.55 0.03
CA LEU A 181 -2.51 -8.36 0.34
C LEU A 181 -4.01 -8.54 0.05
N GLY A 182 -4.38 -9.66 -0.56
CA GLY A 182 -5.76 -10.03 -0.87
C GLY A 182 -6.43 -10.85 0.24
N PRO A 183 -7.74 -11.09 0.09
CA PRO A 183 -8.51 -11.84 1.07
C PRO A 183 -8.06 -13.28 1.20
N LEU A 184 -8.28 -13.85 2.39
CA LEU A 184 -7.96 -15.24 2.70
C LEU A 184 -8.89 -16.22 1.95
N ASP A 185 -8.61 -16.48 0.68
CA ASP A 185 -9.31 -17.48 -0.13
C ASP A 185 -8.55 -18.81 -0.14
N ARG A 186 -8.99 -19.74 0.71
CA ARG A 186 -8.46 -21.11 0.84
C ARG A 186 -6.91 -21.19 0.80
N PRO A 187 -6.18 -20.35 1.56
CA PRO A 187 -4.73 -20.30 1.48
C PRO A 187 -4.10 -21.61 1.93
N ARG A 188 -3.01 -22.02 1.27
CA ARG A 188 -2.27 -23.24 1.66
C ARG A 188 -1.48 -23.01 2.95
N TYR A 189 -0.94 -21.82 3.14
CA TYR A 189 -0.30 -21.37 4.36
C TYR A 189 -0.73 -19.95 4.70
N VAL A 190 -0.80 -19.65 5.99
CA VAL A 190 -1.08 -18.31 6.52
C VAL A 190 -0.01 -17.91 7.52
N ILE A 191 0.21 -16.61 7.68
CA ILE A 191 1.18 -16.05 8.62
C ILE A 191 0.58 -14.82 9.33
N PRO A 192 0.66 -14.73 10.67
CA PRO A 192 0.10 -13.60 11.39
C PRO A 192 0.99 -12.36 11.26
N ARG A 193 0.34 -11.20 11.26
CA ARG A 193 0.96 -9.89 11.45
C ARG A 193 0.60 -9.35 12.81
N SER A 194 1.59 -8.94 13.58
CA SER A 194 1.38 -8.26 14.85
C SER A 194 1.95 -6.86 14.84
N SER A 195 1.35 -5.98 15.62
CA SER A 195 1.82 -4.61 15.77
C SER A 195 1.76 -4.17 17.22
N ARG A 196 2.64 -3.24 17.54
CA ARG A 196 2.71 -2.58 18.83
C ARG A 196 1.85 -1.33 18.81
N PHE A 197 1.18 -1.07 19.91
CA PHE A 197 0.43 0.14 20.12
C PHE A 197 0.84 0.78 21.44
N LEU A 198 0.88 2.11 21.43
CA LEU A 198 1.31 2.95 22.54
C LEU A 198 0.10 3.74 23.04
N ASP A 199 -0.52 3.24 24.11
CA ASP A 199 -1.72 3.86 24.68
C ASP A 199 -1.33 4.84 25.81
N PRO A 200 -1.83 6.09 25.78
CA PRO A 200 -1.66 7.01 26.91
C PRO A 200 -2.33 6.46 28.17
N ILE A 201 -1.62 6.46 29.29
CA ILE A 201 -2.14 6.06 30.59
C ILE A 201 -1.82 7.08 31.66
N LEU A 202 -2.63 7.07 32.73
CA LEU A 202 -2.35 7.83 33.95
C LEU A 202 -1.77 6.89 35.01
N ILE A 203 -0.51 7.12 35.36
CA ILE A 203 0.23 6.37 36.36
C ILE A 203 0.02 7.04 37.72
N GLN A 204 -0.66 6.31 38.61
CA GLN A 204 -0.82 6.74 40.00
C GLN A 204 0.53 6.69 40.73
N THR A 205 0.95 7.84 41.26
CA THR A 205 2.10 7.93 42.16
C THR A 205 1.66 7.76 43.61
N PHE A 206 2.61 7.57 44.52
CA PHE A 206 2.29 7.56 45.96
C PHE A 206 1.52 8.83 46.37
N LEU A 207 1.97 10.01 45.92
CA LEU A 207 1.33 11.28 46.28
C LEU A 207 -0.06 11.44 45.66
N SER A 208 -0.22 11.17 44.37
CA SER A 208 -1.54 11.28 43.72
C SER A 208 -2.55 10.24 44.26
N LYS A 209 -2.06 9.08 44.71
CA LYS A 209 -2.90 8.04 45.32
C LYS A 209 -3.42 8.43 46.71
N TYR A 210 -2.58 9.05 47.55
CA TYR A 210 -2.94 9.36 48.95
C TYR A 210 -3.41 10.80 49.18
N PHE A 211 -3.04 11.72 48.29
CA PHE A 211 -3.41 13.14 48.36
C PHE A 211 -3.97 13.63 47.01
N PRO A 212 -5.06 13.02 46.50
CA PRO A 212 -5.58 13.26 45.14
C PRO A 212 -6.11 14.69 44.91
N PHE A 213 -6.39 15.44 45.98
CA PHE A 213 -6.82 16.84 45.90
C PHE A 213 -5.66 17.84 45.84
N LEU A 214 -4.41 17.38 46.00
CA LEU A 214 -3.19 18.20 45.95
C LEU A 214 -2.25 17.80 44.80
N PHE A 215 -2.35 16.57 44.30
CA PHE A 215 -1.41 16.04 43.30
C PHE A 215 -2.12 15.23 42.22
N ASP A 216 -1.82 15.54 40.96
CA ASP A 216 -2.33 14.81 39.81
C ASP A 216 -1.51 13.54 39.51
N PRO A 217 -2.13 12.50 38.91
CA PRO A 217 -1.40 11.36 38.35
C PRO A 217 -0.42 11.81 37.27
N LYS A 218 0.63 11.02 37.05
CA LYS A 218 1.59 11.29 35.96
C LYS A 218 1.11 10.66 34.67
N GLU A 219 1.29 11.36 33.57
CA GLU A 219 1.13 10.77 32.24
C GLU A 219 2.24 9.72 31.98
N GLY A 220 1.85 8.64 31.34
CA GLY A 220 2.74 7.57 30.90
C GLY A 220 2.20 6.89 29.65
N VAL A 221 2.91 5.86 29.20
CA VAL A 221 2.56 5.09 28.01
C VAL A 221 2.55 3.61 28.39
N SER A 222 1.45 2.93 28.06
CA SER A 222 1.37 1.48 28.11
C SER A 222 1.62 0.91 26.73
N GLU A 223 2.40 -0.17 26.66
CA GLU A 223 2.64 -0.91 25.44
C GLU A 223 1.74 -2.14 25.40
N ARG A 224 1.06 -2.36 24.26
CA ARG A 224 0.36 -3.61 23.97
C ARG A 224 0.73 -4.10 22.58
N ILE A 225 0.80 -5.43 22.44
CA ILE A 225 1.07 -6.11 21.18
C ILE A 225 -0.17 -6.91 20.81
N GLU A 226 -0.68 -6.70 19.59
CA GLU A 226 -1.87 -7.38 19.09
C GLU A 226 -1.61 -7.97 17.71
N GLN A 227 -2.28 -9.09 17.41
CA GLN A 227 -2.41 -9.56 16.03
C GLN A 227 -3.40 -8.67 15.31
N VAL A 228 -2.94 -8.02 14.25
CA VAL A 228 -3.69 -7.00 13.50
C VAL A 228 -4.09 -7.48 12.12
N MET A 229 -3.49 -8.56 11.62
CA MET A 229 -3.85 -9.13 10.33
C MET A 229 -3.39 -10.59 10.25
N LEU A 230 -4.08 -11.40 9.44
CA LEU A 230 -3.63 -12.72 9.03
C LEU A 230 -3.46 -12.72 7.51
N HIS A 231 -2.23 -12.94 7.04
CA HIS A 231 -1.92 -12.92 5.61
C HIS A 231 -1.79 -14.33 5.04
N ALA A 232 -2.12 -14.50 3.77
CA ALA A 232 -1.74 -15.70 3.04
C ALA A 232 -0.25 -15.66 2.69
N VAL A 233 0.42 -16.81 2.74
CA VAL A 233 1.74 -16.96 2.10
C VAL A 233 1.51 -17.15 0.60
N PRO A 234 2.23 -16.45 -0.30
CA PRO A 234 2.02 -16.58 -1.74
C PRO A 234 2.05 -18.05 -2.20
N LYS A 235 1.25 -18.41 -3.20
CA LYS A 235 1.17 -19.78 -3.72
C LYS A 235 2.53 -20.29 -4.20
N ILE A 236 3.30 -19.42 -4.87
CA ILE A 236 4.66 -19.73 -5.34
C ILE A 236 5.59 -20.11 -4.18
N MET A 237 5.50 -19.40 -3.05
CA MET A 237 6.24 -19.69 -1.82
C MET A 237 5.62 -20.83 -0.99
N SER A 238 4.36 -21.15 -1.22
CA SER A 238 3.64 -22.23 -0.55
C SER A 238 3.88 -23.60 -1.19
N SER A 239 4.61 -23.69 -2.30
CA SER A 239 4.82 -24.94 -3.06
C SER A 239 5.58 -26.00 -2.26
N ARG A 240 6.60 -25.59 -1.50
CA ARG A 240 7.49 -26.44 -0.70
C ARG A 240 7.61 -25.91 0.72
N ARG A 241 7.77 -26.80 1.70
CA ARG A 241 7.93 -26.40 3.10
C ARG A 241 9.11 -25.44 3.31
N VAL A 242 10.26 -25.72 2.67
CA VAL A 242 11.45 -24.86 2.75
C VAL A 242 11.20 -23.45 2.19
N TYR A 243 10.32 -23.28 1.20
CA TYR A 243 9.99 -21.96 0.65
C TYR A 243 9.12 -21.16 1.63
N VAL A 244 8.19 -21.83 2.32
CA VAL A 244 7.42 -21.21 3.40
C VAL A 244 8.33 -20.76 4.55
N GLU A 245 9.31 -21.59 4.92
CA GLU A 245 10.29 -21.25 5.96
C GLU A 245 11.16 -20.04 5.54
N ILE A 246 11.57 -19.95 4.26
CA ILE A 246 12.26 -18.76 3.73
C ILE A 246 11.37 -17.52 3.82
N PHE A 247 10.09 -17.63 3.45
CA PHE A 247 9.15 -16.51 3.54
C PHE A 247 8.94 -16.06 4.98
N GLU A 248 8.77 -17.00 5.92
CA GLU A 248 8.66 -16.73 7.36
C GLU A 248 9.89 -16.00 7.90
N ILE A 249 11.10 -16.38 7.48
CA ILE A 249 12.34 -15.69 7.89
C ILE A 249 12.30 -14.21 7.46
N TYR A 250 12.02 -13.92 6.20
CA TYR A 250 11.95 -12.53 5.73
C TYR A 250 10.79 -11.76 6.36
N TRP A 251 9.63 -12.40 6.55
CA TRP A 251 8.48 -11.82 7.25
C TRP A 251 8.85 -11.37 8.66
N ASN A 252 9.54 -12.23 9.41
CA ASN A 252 9.95 -11.95 10.78
C ASN A 252 11.01 -10.84 10.86
N MET A 253 11.83 -10.66 9.83
CA MET A 253 12.83 -9.60 9.76
C MET A 253 12.22 -8.23 9.41
N HIS A 254 11.24 -8.19 8.51
CA HIS A 254 10.77 -6.93 7.91
C HIS A 254 9.37 -6.48 8.35
N VAL A 255 8.51 -7.39 8.79
CA VAL A 255 7.11 -7.08 9.09
C VAL A 255 6.81 -7.28 10.57
N SER A 256 6.82 -8.53 11.05
CA SER A 256 6.59 -8.85 12.46
C SER A 256 6.93 -10.31 12.75
N PRO A 257 7.41 -10.65 13.97
CA PRO A 257 7.51 -12.03 14.40
C PRO A 257 6.18 -12.79 14.27
N GLY A 258 6.24 -13.98 13.66
CA GLY A 258 5.10 -14.86 13.44
C GLY A 258 5.57 -16.23 12.97
N LYS A 259 4.64 -17.19 12.92
CA LYS A 259 4.89 -18.54 12.42
C LYS A 259 3.89 -18.89 11.34
N ALA A 260 4.37 -19.38 10.21
CA ALA A 260 3.52 -19.85 9.15
C ALA A 260 2.78 -21.14 9.56
N MET A 261 1.48 -21.17 9.31
CA MET A 261 0.60 -22.28 9.65
C MET A 261 0.02 -22.90 8.38
N TYR A 262 -0.01 -24.23 8.34
CA TYR A 262 -0.64 -24.95 7.22
C TYR A 262 -2.15 -24.74 7.25
N GLY A 263 -2.70 -24.03 6.27
CA GLY A 263 -4.07 -23.52 6.22
C GLY A 263 -5.18 -24.58 6.24
N HIS A 264 -4.83 -25.85 5.98
CA HIS A 264 -5.79 -26.95 6.05
C HIS A 264 -5.76 -27.74 7.36
N SER A 265 -4.85 -27.41 8.27
CA SER A 265 -4.86 -27.94 9.64
C SER A 265 -6.07 -27.44 10.42
N LYS A 266 -6.49 -28.18 11.46
CA LYS A 266 -7.61 -27.77 12.31
C LYS A 266 -7.39 -26.39 12.93
N ALA A 267 -6.23 -26.19 13.55
CA ALA A 267 -5.85 -24.92 14.19
C ALA A 267 -5.84 -23.75 13.20
N ALA A 268 -5.24 -23.92 12.01
CA ALA A 268 -5.20 -22.84 11.03
C ALA A 268 -6.60 -22.50 10.47
N LYS A 269 -7.49 -23.49 10.32
CA LYS A 269 -8.88 -23.22 9.90
C LYS A 269 -9.64 -22.42 10.94
N GLU A 270 -9.45 -22.74 12.22
CA GLU A 270 -10.04 -21.97 13.34
C GLU A 270 -9.49 -20.53 13.35
N GLU A 271 -8.18 -20.36 13.17
CA GLU A 271 -7.54 -19.05 13.08
C GLU A 271 -8.02 -18.23 11.87
N ILE A 272 -8.11 -18.85 10.69
CA ILE A 272 -8.62 -18.18 9.47
C ILE A 272 -10.08 -17.73 9.66
N ALA A 273 -10.92 -18.56 10.31
CA ALA A 273 -12.29 -18.19 10.60
C ALA A 273 -12.36 -17.02 11.59
N ALA A 274 -11.61 -17.09 12.69
CA ALA A 274 -11.53 -16.02 13.68
C ALA A 274 -11.02 -14.70 13.06
N ALA A 275 -9.98 -14.76 12.22
CA ALA A 275 -9.46 -13.59 11.53
C ALA A 275 -10.51 -12.98 10.59
N LYS A 276 -11.28 -13.78 9.86
CA LYS A 276 -12.37 -13.27 9.01
C LYS A 276 -13.48 -12.61 9.83
N ASP A 277 -13.91 -13.26 10.91
CA ASP A 277 -14.97 -12.74 11.78
C ASP A 277 -14.55 -11.42 12.46
N ALA A 278 -13.26 -11.28 12.78
CA ALA A 278 -12.67 -10.08 13.37
C ALA A 278 -12.26 -9.00 12.35
N GLY A 279 -12.46 -9.22 11.05
CA GLY A 279 -12.03 -8.28 10.01
C GLY A 279 -10.51 -8.19 9.81
N LEU A 280 -9.75 -9.17 10.28
CA LEU A 280 -8.29 -9.29 10.18
C LEU A 280 -7.84 -10.07 8.93
N SER A 281 -8.69 -10.14 7.91
CA SER A 281 -8.33 -10.61 6.57
C SER A 281 -8.04 -9.39 5.68
N PRO A 282 -6.92 -9.35 4.93
CA PRO A 282 -6.65 -8.25 4.02
C PRO A 282 -7.74 -8.12 2.95
N ASP A 283 -8.12 -6.90 2.61
CA ASP A 283 -8.97 -6.59 1.45
C ASP A 283 -8.61 -5.20 0.91
N TRP A 284 -7.34 -5.04 0.49
CA TRP A 284 -6.75 -3.73 0.22
C TRP A 284 -7.05 -3.17 -1.19
N GLY A 285 -8.11 -3.64 -1.85
CA GLY A 285 -8.53 -3.15 -3.18
C GLY A 285 -7.42 -3.26 -4.23
N VAL A 286 -6.71 -4.38 -4.24
CA VAL A 286 -5.47 -4.56 -5.01
C VAL A 286 -5.73 -4.58 -6.52
N GLN A 287 -5.05 -3.71 -7.27
CA GLN A 287 -5.09 -3.67 -8.73
C GLN A 287 -3.71 -3.86 -9.34
N GLU A 288 -3.64 -4.46 -10.53
CA GLU A 288 -2.42 -4.50 -11.34
C GLU A 288 -2.48 -3.46 -12.45
N LYS A 289 -1.33 -2.85 -12.73
CA LYS A 289 -1.14 -1.83 -13.75
C LYS A 289 0.15 -2.10 -14.51
N SER A 290 0.18 -1.71 -15.77
CA SER A 290 1.42 -1.61 -16.53
C SER A 290 1.96 -0.19 -16.41
N VAL A 291 3.22 -0.05 -16.00
CA VAL A 291 3.93 1.22 -15.87
C VAL A 291 5.24 1.19 -16.65
N TYR A 292 5.81 2.36 -16.89
CA TYR A 292 7.12 2.53 -17.54
C TYR A 292 8.03 3.36 -16.63
N LEU A 293 9.33 3.05 -16.60
CA LEU A 293 10.26 3.50 -15.54
C LEU A 293 11.42 4.36 -16.07
#